data_AF-A0A7J6QP71-F1
#
_entry.id   AF-A0A7J6QP71-F1
#
_cell.length_a   1.000
_cell.length_b   1.000
_cell.length_c   1.000
_cell.angle_alpha   90.00
_cell.angle_beta   90.00
_cell.angle_gamma   90.00
#
_symmetry.space_group_name_H-M   'P 1'
#
loop_
_entity.id
_entity.type
_entity.pdbx_description
1 polymer ?
#
loop_
_entity_poly.entity_id
_entity_poly.type
_entity_poly.pdbx_seq_one_letter_code
_entity_poly.pdbx_strand_id
1 'polypeptide(L)'
;MDDLVRHVRREFHRREEIRRVVGYGHVGDGNLHLNVVSDPTVHYSTPIHKELDTEIYEYTKDMRGSIAGEHGLGTLKRDKIFYSKPALAVDYMKQMKNLFDPHGILNPGKVLPDTIPPESQLP
;
A
#
# COMPACT_ATOMS: atom_id res chain seq x y z
N MET A 1 3.00 -10.09 13.70
CA MET A 1 2.98 -10.51 12.26
C MET A 1 1.69 -11.26 11.94
N ASP A 2 1.30 -12.22 12.79
CA ASP A 2 -0.01 -12.88 12.70
C ASP A 2 -1.20 -11.92 12.96
N ASP A 3 -0.96 -10.83 13.71
CA ASP A 3 -2.01 -9.89 14.12
C ASP A 3 -2.76 -9.22 12.96
N LEU A 4 -2.04 -8.79 11.91
CA LEU A 4 -2.66 -8.21 10.72
C LEU A 4 -3.54 -9.25 9.99
N VAL A 5 -3.08 -10.50 9.88
CA VAL A 5 -3.87 -11.58 9.26
C VAL A 5 -5.14 -11.83 10.06
N ARG A 6 -5.05 -11.89 11.39
CA ARG A 6 -6.22 -12.06 12.28
C ARG A 6 -7.16 -10.86 12.22
N HIS A 7 -6.61 -9.65 12.17
CA HIS A 7 -7.37 -8.42 12.05
C HIS A 7 -8.18 -8.42 10.75
N VAL A 8 -7.56 -8.61 9.59
CA VAL A 8 -8.27 -8.66 8.30
C VAL A 8 -9.32 -9.78 8.28
N ARG A 9 -9.02 -10.96 8.85
CA ARG A 9 -10.03 -12.01 9.01
C ARG A 9 -11.22 -11.55 9.84
N ARG A 10 -10.98 -10.86 10.96
CA ARG A 10 -12.05 -10.38 11.85
C ARG A 10 -12.87 -9.28 11.20
N GLU A 11 -12.25 -8.29 10.58
CA GLU A 11 -12.99 -7.18 9.96
C GLU A 11 -13.84 -7.65 8.77
N PHE A 12 -13.33 -8.62 8.00
CA PHE A 12 -13.98 -9.06 6.76
C PHE A 12 -14.67 -10.43 6.83
N HIS A 13 -14.82 -11.06 8.01
CA HIS A 13 -15.38 -12.42 8.13
C HIS A 13 -16.82 -12.60 7.59
N ARG A 14 -17.59 -11.51 7.48
CA ARG A 14 -18.99 -11.52 6.99
C ARG A 14 -19.11 -11.17 5.51
N ARG A 15 -17.99 -10.92 4.84
CA ARG A 15 -17.96 -10.52 3.43
C ARG A 15 -17.93 -11.78 2.57
N GLU A 16 -19.05 -12.05 1.91
CA GLU A 16 -19.20 -13.22 1.03
C GLU A 16 -18.22 -13.17 -0.15
N GLU A 17 -17.75 -11.98 -0.51
CA GLU A 17 -16.73 -11.75 -1.53
C GLU A 17 -15.36 -12.35 -1.15
N ILE A 18 -15.07 -12.56 0.14
CA ILE A 18 -13.76 -13.00 0.63
C ILE A 18 -13.80 -14.47 1.04
N ARG A 19 -13.03 -15.31 0.33
CA ARG A 19 -12.92 -16.74 0.62
C ARG A 19 -11.87 -17.07 1.65
N ARG A 20 -10.68 -16.47 1.56
CA ARG A 20 -9.53 -16.77 2.42
C ARG A 20 -8.67 -15.54 2.63
N VAL A 21 -8.06 -15.47 3.81
CA VAL A 21 -6.98 -14.52 4.13
C VAL A 21 -5.79 -15.35 4.59
N VAL A 22 -4.66 -15.20 3.92
CA VAL A 22 -3.44 -16.00 4.12
C VAL A 22 -2.28 -15.06 4.37
N GLY A 23 -1.47 -15.37 5.36
CA GLY A 23 -0.22 -14.68 5.64
C GLY A 23 0.93 -15.67 5.70
N TYR A 24 2.04 -15.32 5.07
CA TYR A 24 3.32 -16.02 5.13
C TYR A 24 4.44 -14.99 4.91
N GLY A 25 5.71 -15.36 5.07
CA GLY A 25 6.80 -14.43 4.78
C GLY A 25 8.03 -14.67 5.63
N HIS A 26 8.84 -13.62 5.71
CA HIS A 26 10.15 -13.63 6.34
C HIS A 26 10.03 -13.06 7.75
N VAL A 27 9.78 -13.93 8.73
CA VAL A 27 9.61 -13.47 10.12
C VAL A 27 10.89 -12.82 10.67
N GLY A 28 12.06 -13.26 10.20
CA GLY A 28 13.36 -12.78 10.67
C GLY A 28 13.64 -11.29 10.37
N ASP A 29 13.06 -10.74 9.31
CA ASP A 29 13.19 -9.32 8.95
C ASP A 29 11.87 -8.53 9.10
N GLY A 30 10.80 -9.20 9.51
CA GLY A 30 9.49 -8.59 9.73
C GLY A 30 8.65 -8.40 8.46
N ASN A 31 8.96 -9.09 7.35
CA ASN A 31 8.28 -8.91 6.06
C ASN A 31 7.13 -9.91 5.82
N LEU A 32 5.88 -9.43 5.88
CA LEU A 32 4.65 -10.22 5.74
C LEU A 32 4.05 -10.11 4.34
N HIS A 33 3.87 -11.25 3.69
CA HIS A 33 3.11 -11.41 2.47
C HIS A 33 1.66 -11.74 2.83
N LEU A 34 0.82 -10.70 2.87
CA LEU A 34 -0.61 -10.82 3.05
C LEU A 34 -1.30 -11.04 1.70
N ASN A 35 -2.12 -12.09 1.61
CA ASN A 35 -2.93 -12.39 0.43
C ASN A 35 -4.39 -12.59 0.83
N VAL A 36 -5.30 -11.91 0.14
CA VAL A 36 -6.74 -12.06 0.29
C VAL A 36 -7.29 -12.69 -0.98
N VAL A 37 -7.90 -13.87 -0.86
CA VAL A 37 -8.50 -14.61 -1.96
C VAL A 37 -9.99 -14.27 -1.99
N SER A 38 -10.43 -13.62 -3.05
CA SER A 38 -11.84 -13.30 -3.30
C SER A 38 -12.55 -14.39 -4.10
N ASP A 39 -13.87 -14.31 -4.18
CA ASP A 39 -14.65 -15.04 -5.16
C ASP A 39 -14.23 -14.63 -6.60
N PRO A 40 -14.10 -15.56 -7.57
CA PRO A 40 -13.71 -15.24 -8.95
C PRO A 40 -14.63 -14.25 -9.68
N THR A 41 -15.88 -14.09 -9.22
CA THR A 41 -16.82 -13.10 -9.77
C THR A 41 -16.58 -11.68 -9.26
N VAL A 42 -15.72 -11.51 -8.25
CA VAL A 42 -15.33 -10.21 -7.71
C VAL A 42 -14.25 -9.61 -8.60
N HIS A 43 -14.60 -8.53 -9.29
CA HIS A 43 -13.65 -7.76 -10.08
C HIS A 43 -12.84 -6.79 -9.21
N TYR A 44 -11.64 -6.43 -9.67
CA TYR A 44 -10.77 -5.49 -8.96
C TYR A 44 -11.41 -4.12 -8.70
N SER A 45 -12.35 -3.71 -9.55
CA SER A 45 -13.11 -2.46 -9.40
C SER A 45 -14.21 -2.51 -8.32
N THR A 46 -14.49 -3.68 -7.76
CA THR A 46 -15.51 -3.84 -6.71
C THR A 46 -15.09 -3.08 -5.44
N PRO A 47 -16.02 -2.42 -4.72
CA PRO A 47 -15.72 -1.63 -3.52
C PRO A 47 -14.86 -2.34 -2.46
N ILE A 48 -15.00 -3.67 -2.35
CA ILE A 48 -14.23 -4.49 -1.42
C ILE A 48 -12.72 -4.33 -1.57
N HIS A 49 -12.19 -4.14 -2.78
CA HIS A 49 -10.76 -3.95 -2.97
C HIS A 49 -10.27 -2.65 -2.35
N LYS A 50 -11.04 -1.57 -2.51
CA LYS A 50 -10.71 -0.27 -1.93
C LYS A 50 -10.79 -0.30 -0.40
N GLU A 51 -11.77 -0.99 0.14
CA GLU A 51 -11.94 -1.17 1.58
C GLU A 51 -10.79 -1.99 2.17
N LEU A 52 -10.41 -3.11 1.53
CA LEU A 52 -9.25 -3.91 1.92
C LEU A 52 -7.95 -3.09 1.87
N ASP A 53 -7.71 -2.38 0.78
CA ASP A 53 -6.53 -1.52 0.64
C ASP A 53 -6.46 -0.48 1.76
N THR A 54 -7.57 0.20 2.04
CA THR A 54 -7.64 1.25 3.07
C THR A 54 -7.35 0.65 4.45
N GLU A 55 -8.05 -0.41 4.85
CA GLU A 55 -7.88 -1.06 6.15
C GLU A 55 -6.44 -1.57 6.35
N ILE A 56 -5.88 -2.25 5.33
CA ILE A 56 -4.54 -2.83 5.41
C ILE A 56 -3.47 -1.72 5.50
N TYR A 57 -3.60 -0.64 4.72
CA TYR A 57 -2.64 0.45 4.75
C TYR A 57 -2.73 1.28 6.03
N GLU A 58 -3.93 1.54 6.54
CA GLU A 58 -4.15 2.21 7.83
C GLU A 58 -3.55 1.40 8.98
N TYR A 59 -3.88 0.10 9.06
CA TYR A 59 -3.29 -0.79 10.07
C TYR A 59 -1.76 -0.80 9.99
N THR A 60 -1.21 -0.89 8.77
CA THR A 60 0.24 -0.89 8.56
C THR A 60 0.88 0.43 9.03
N LYS A 61 0.24 1.57 8.75
CA LYS A 61 0.68 2.90 9.20
C LYS A 61 0.66 3.00 10.72
N ASP A 62 -0.40 2.55 11.38
CA ASP A 62 -0.54 2.63 12.83
C ASP A 62 0.53 1.81 13.57
N MET A 63 0.95 0.70 12.94
CA MET A 63 2.08 -0.11 13.39
C MET A 63 3.46 0.48 13.00
N ARG A 64 3.50 1.66 12.40
CA ARG A 64 4.69 2.33 11.84
C ARG A 64 5.46 1.43 10.85
N GLY A 65 4.73 0.62 10.09
CA GLY A 65 5.25 -0.33 9.11
C GLY A 65 5.43 0.26 7.71
N SER A 66 5.91 -0.59 6.79
CA SER A 66 6.02 -0.27 5.35
C SER A 66 4.92 -0.96 4.55
N ILE A 67 4.16 -0.21 3.75
CA ILE A 67 3.15 -0.76 2.82
C ILE A 67 3.77 -1.51 1.62
N ALA A 68 5.09 -1.41 1.47
CA ALA A 68 5.87 -2.15 0.48
C ALA A 68 7.14 -2.66 1.16
N GLY A 69 7.11 -3.91 1.64
CA GLY A 69 8.27 -4.58 2.23
C GLY A 69 9.41 -4.75 1.23
N GLU A 70 9.11 -5.31 0.06
CA GLU A 70 10.11 -5.67 -0.95
C GLU A 70 9.74 -5.31 -2.40
N HIS A 71 8.45 -5.32 -2.76
CA HIS A 71 8.01 -5.15 -4.17
C HIS A 71 7.99 -3.71 -4.67
N GLY A 72 8.38 -2.74 -3.83
CA GLY A 72 8.34 -1.32 -4.17
C GLY A 72 6.94 -0.78 -4.43
N LEU A 73 6.87 0.42 -5.02
CA LEU A 73 5.61 1.15 -5.22
C LEU A 73 5.01 0.98 -6.63
N GLY A 74 5.85 1.03 -7.66
CA GLY A 74 5.42 0.95 -9.06
C GLY A 74 4.33 1.98 -9.41
N THR A 75 3.40 1.60 -10.27
CA THR A 75 2.18 2.40 -10.53
C THR A 75 1.14 2.19 -9.44
N LEU A 76 0.99 0.95 -8.95
CA LEU A 76 -0.13 0.54 -8.10
C LEU A 76 -0.15 1.25 -6.74
N LYS A 77 1.02 1.49 -6.13
CA LYS A 77 1.11 2.04 -4.78
C LYS A 77 1.70 3.46 -4.74
N ARG A 78 1.93 4.11 -5.90
CA ARG A 78 2.57 5.44 -5.95
C ARG A 78 1.81 6.46 -5.08
N ASP A 79 0.47 6.43 -5.15
CA ASP A 79 -0.41 7.36 -4.45
C ASP A 79 -0.72 6.90 -3.00
N LYS A 80 -0.11 5.80 -2.56
CA LYS A 80 -0.22 5.24 -1.21
C LYS A 80 1.07 5.45 -0.40
N ILE A 81 2.11 6.07 -0.98
CA ILE A 81 3.42 6.26 -0.34
C ILE A 81 3.34 6.92 1.05
N PHE A 82 2.35 7.79 1.27
CA PHE A 82 2.18 8.56 2.51
C PHE A 82 1.76 7.73 3.73
N TYR A 83 1.31 6.48 3.54
CA TYR A 83 1.11 5.55 4.66
C TYR A 83 2.44 5.11 5.31
N SER A 84 3.59 5.33 4.64
CA SER A 84 4.90 4.91 5.16
C SER A 84 5.99 5.98 5.07
N LYS A 85 5.74 7.11 4.41
CA LYS A 85 6.72 8.19 4.24
C LYS A 85 6.09 9.57 4.51
N PRO A 86 6.75 10.43 5.28
CA PRO A 86 6.29 11.81 5.49
C PRO A 86 6.41 12.62 4.20
N ALA A 87 5.60 13.67 4.07
CA ALA A 87 5.58 14.57 2.91
C ALA A 87 6.98 15.11 2.55
N LEU A 88 7.75 15.52 3.56
CA LEU A 88 9.11 16.03 3.38
C LEU A 88 10.04 15.03 2.68
N ALA A 89 9.95 13.74 3.03
CA ALA A 89 10.78 12.72 2.40
C ALA A 89 10.40 12.53 0.94
N VAL A 90 9.09 12.55 0.62
CA VAL A 90 8.60 12.44 -0.75
C VAL A 90 9.01 13.67 -1.58
N ASP A 91 9.02 14.86 -0.99
CA ASP A 91 9.51 16.08 -1.64
C ASP A 91 10.98 15.95 -2.06
N TYR A 92 11.86 15.48 -1.17
CA TYR A 92 13.25 15.22 -1.52
C TYR A 92 13.41 14.16 -2.62
N MET A 93 12.58 13.11 -2.62
CA MET A 93 12.59 12.14 -3.72
C MET A 93 12.22 12.78 -5.06
N LYS A 94 11.25 13.70 -5.08
CA LYS A 94 10.85 14.44 -6.30
C LYS A 94 11.95 15.39 -6.77
N GLN A 95 12.61 16.11 -5.85
CA GLN A 95 13.77 16.94 -6.19
C GLN A 95 14.89 16.12 -6.82
N MET A 96 15.20 14.96 -6.23
CA MET A 96 16.20 14.03 -6.78
C MET A 96 15.79 13.52 -8.17
N LYS A 97 14.52 13.13 -8.36
CA LYS A 97 14.00 12.68 -9.65
C LYS A 97 14.14 13.76 -10.73
N ASN A 98 13.80 15.01 -10.41
CA ASN A 98 13.90 16.13 -11.34
C ASN A 98 15.35 16.50 -11.67
N LEU A 99 16.28 16.32 -10.71
CA LEU A 99 17.70 16.54 -10.95
C LEU A 99 18.27 15.57 -11.99
N PHE A 100 17.91 14.28 -11.89
CA PHE A 100 18.45 13.24 -12.78
C PHE A 100 17.61 12.98 -14.04
N ASP A 101 16.35 13.38 -14.06
CA ASP A 101 15.44 13.21 -15.20
C ASP A 101 14.55 14.46 -15.39
N PRO A 102 15.14 15.60 -15.78
CA PRO A 102 14.42 16.87 -15.92
C PRO A 102 13.35 16.84 -17.03
N HIS A 103 13.44 15.90 -17.97
CA HIS A 103 12.45 15.71 -19.04
C HIS A 103 11.39 14.64 -18.70
N GLY A 104 11.51 13.98 -17.55
CA GLY A 104 10.53 12.99 -17.08
C GLY A 104 10.41 11.75 -17.96
N ILE A 105 11.44 11.38 -18.72
CA ILE A 105 11.38 10.27 -19.70
C ILE A 105 11.67 8.90 -19.06
N LEU A 106 12.32 8.87 -17.90
CA LEU A 106 12.67 7.64 -17.23
C LEU A 106 11.51 7.14 -16.38
N ASN A 107 10.69 6.28 -16.98
CA ASN A 107 9.61 5.53 -16.33
C ASN A 107 8.50 6.43 -15.74
N PRO A 108 7.85 7.27 -16.57
CA PRO A 108 6.86 8.25 -16.12
C PRO A 108 5.67 7.60 -15.41
N GLY A 109 5.07 8.34 -14.47
CA GLY A 109 3.85 7.94 -13.77
C GLY A 109 4.01 6.82 -12.73
N LYS A 110 5.25 6.50 -12.33
CA LYS A 110 5.56 5.42 -11.37
C LYS A 110 6.32 5.95 -10.16
N VAL A 111 6.23 5.21 -9.05
CA VAL A 111 6.92 5.40 -7.77
C VAL A 111 6.50 6.65 -7.00
N LEU A 112 6.56 7.83 -7.61
CA LEU A 112 6.24 9.10 -6.96
C LEU A 112 4.86 9.62 -7.40
N PRO A 113 4.09 10.24 -6.50
CA PRO A 113 2.82 10.88 -6.85
C PRO A 113 3.05 12.19 -7.60
N ASP A 114 2.10 12.55 -8.46
CA ASP A 114 2.19 13.75 -9.30
C ASP A 114 2.23 15.04 -8.45
N THR A 115 1.51 15.05 -7.32
CA THR A 115 1.46 16.14 -6.35
C THR A 115 1.66 15.60 -4.93
N ILE A 116 2.12 16.48 -4.02
CA ILE A 116 2.15 16.18 -2.58
C ILE A 116 0.92 16.88 -1.97
N PRO A 117 -0.01 16.14 -1.34
CA PRO A 117 -1.18 16.74 -0.70
C PRO A 117 -0.76 17.63 0.49
N PRO A 118 -1.62 18.59 0.90
CA PRO A 118 -1.48 19.26 2.19
C PRO A 118 -1.45 18.25 3.35
N GLU A 119 -0.72 18.57 4.42
CA GLU A 119 -0.58 17.71 5.62
C GLU A 119 -1.94 17.24 6.17
N SER A 120 -2.96 18.11 6.12
CA SER A 120 -4.32 17.82 6.59
C SER A 120 -5.09 16.79 5.74
N GLN A 121 -4.56 16.41 4.58
CA GLN A 121 -5.14 15.44 3.64
C GLN A 121 -4.30 14.16 3.54
N LEU A 122 -3.18 14.08 4.26
CA LEU A 122 -2.38 12.86 4.32
C LEU A 122 -3.10 11.84 5.21
N PRO A 123 -2.99 10.53 4.87
CA PRO A 123 -3.59 9.48 5.65
C PRO A 123 -3.03 9.40 7.06
#